data_AF-A0A167FEP1-F1
#
_entry.id   AF-A0A167FEP1-F1
#
_cell.length_a   1.000
_cell.length_b   1.000
_cell.length_c   1.000
_cell.angle_alpha   90.00
_cell.angle_beta   90.00
_cell.angle_gamma   90.00
#
_symmetry.space_group_name_H-M   'P 1'
#
loop_
_entity.id
_entity.type
_entity.pdbx_description
1 polymer ?
#
loop_
_entity_poly.entity_id
_entity_poly.type
_entity_poly.pdbx_seq_one_letter_code
_entity_poly.pdbx_strand_id
1 'polypeptide(L)'
;MIGLIHNDQGRIFQRDSTASAGIVSMAETGSKTLLKGETSDIQNLGHSSYLIDEAGIPHGSKSVTLTFEASQTYPHLSIVSMVAPSPDWFIGIDSLLLFNDNQWVDEQTIQLKVYDAGSDNGVTFSAADSTTDPQTPITLLNSARSDTDFTEGVHFNSGENIGFITIKRMQ
;
A
#
# COMPACT_ATOMS: atom_id res chain seq x y z
N MET A 1 -2.54 4.16 7.48
CA MET A 1 -1.36 3.90 6.66
C MET A 1 -0.41 3.02 7.47
N ILE A 2 0.20 2.02 6.86
CA ILE A 2 1.17 1.14 7.52
C ILE A 2 2.26 0.76 6.53
N GLY A 3 3.49 0.68 7.00
CA GLY A 3 4.65 0.42 6.14
C GLY A 3 5.83 -0.10 6.95
N LEU A 4 6.92 -0.40 6.26
CA LEU A 4 8.15 -0.81 6.91
C LEU A 4 9.37 -0.48 6.05
N ILE A 5 10.51 -0.36 6.71
CA ILE A 5 11.82 -0.19 6.08
C ILE A 5 12.59 -1.50 6.19
N HIS A 6 12.96 -2.09 5.05
CA HIS A 6 13.42 -3.47 4.97
C HIS A 6 14.57 -3.71 3.99
N ASN A 7 15.11 -4.93 4.09
CA ASN A 7 16.00 -5.52 3.11
C ASN A 7 15.19 -6.30 2.06
N ASP A 8 15.88 -6.96 1.12
CA ASP A 8 15.25 -7.72 0.03
C ASP A 8 14.32 -8.86 0.47
N GLN A 9 14.42 -9.29 1.74
CA GLN A 9 13.63 -10.39 2.29
C GLN A 9 12.34 -9.91 2.98
N GLY A 10 12.26 -8.63 3.35
CA GLY A 10 11.03 -8.04 3.89
C GLY A 10 10.05 -7.68 2.77
N ARG A 11 8.74 -7.85 3.02
CA ARG A 11 7.69 -7.55 2.03
C ARG A 11 6.35 -7.41 2.72
N ILE A 12 5.53 -6.43 2.29
CA ILE A 12 4.15 -6.25 2.78
C ILE A 12 3.15 -6.90 1.82
N PHE A 13 3.31 -6.65 0.53
CA PHE A 13 2.45 -7.17 -0.52
C PHE A 13 3.25 -7.40 -1.80
N GLN A 14 2.64 -8.10 -2.75
CA GLN A 14 3.18 -8.26 -4.09
C GLN A 14 2.02 -8.44 -5.06
N ARG A 15 2.05 -7.70 -6.18
CA ARG A 15 1.10 -7.92 -7.27
C ARG A 15 1.21 -9.36 -7.77
N ASP A 16 0.08 -9.93 -8.17
CA ASP A 16 -0.04 -11.29 -8.71
C ASP A 16 0.24 -12.40 -7.67
N SER A 17 0.29 -12.03 -6.38
CA SER A 17 0.32 -12.94 -5.23
C SER A 17 -0.92 -12.79 -4.38
N THR A 18 -1.31 -13.84 -3.65
CA THR A 18 -2.41 -13.79 -2.67
C THR A 18 -2.09 -12.81 -1.55
N ALA A 19 -3.04 -11.94 -1.19
CA ALA A 19 -2.87 -11.01 -0.08
C ALA A 19 -2.81 -11.73 1.27
N SER A 20 -1.97 -11.23 2.19
CA SER A 20 -1.94 -11.72 3.58
C SER A 20 -3.23 -11.37 4.31
N ALA A 21 -3.51 -12.06 5.42
CA ALA A 21 -4.63 -11.73 6.29
C ALA A 21 -4.55 -10.27 6.79
N GLY A 22 -3.33 -9.77 7.00
CA GLY A 22 -3.05 -8.37 7.25
C GLY A 22 -3.52 -7.44 6.14
N ILE A 23 -3.11 -7.68 4.90
CA ILE A 23 -3.52 -6.84 3.76
C ILE A 23 -5.04 -6.84 3.61
N VAL A 24 -5.67 -8.02 3.67
CA VAL A 24 -7.13 -8.16 3.59
C VAL A 24 -7.81 -7.31 4.67
N SER A 25 -7.44 -7.50 5.94
CA SER A 25 -8.04 -6.73 7.04
C SER A 25 -7.83 -5.22 6.90
N MET A 26 -6.67 -4.80 6.39
CA MET A 26 -6.37 -3.39 6.16
C MET A 26 -7.17 -2.80 5.00
N ALA A 27 -7.31 -3.53 3.90
CA ALA A 27 -7.98 -3.05 2.70
C ALA A 27 -9.52 -3.02 2.86
N GLU A 28 -10.10 -3.95 3.62
CA GLU A 28 -11.55 -4.01 3.85
C GLU A 28 -12.01 -3.09 5.00
N THR A 29 -11.19 -2.96 6.06
CA THR A 29 -11.65 -2.31 7.31
C THR A 29 -10.77 -1.16 7.79
N GLY A 30 -9.59 -0.97 7.20
CA GLY A 30 -8.58 -0.03 7.66
C GLY A 30 -7.83 -0.49 8.91
N SER A 31 -8.14 -1.69 9.43
CA SER A 31 -7.47 -2.26 10.59
C SER A 31 -6.01 -2.60 10.28
N LYS A 32 -5.09 -2.14 11.13
CA LYS A 32 -3.65 -2.41 11.00
C LYS A 32 -3.17 -3.56 11.87
N THR A 33 -4.02 -4.11 12.73
CA THR A 33 -3.62 -5.02 13.83
C THR A 33 -2.87 -6.25 13.32
N LEU A 34 -3.42 -6.92 12.29
CA LEU A 34 -2.79 -8.11 11.71
C LEU A 34 -1.49 -7.76 10.96
N LEU A 35 -1.47 -6.69 10.17
CA LEU A 35 -0.24 -6.22 9.50
C LEU A 35 0.87 -5.82 10.47
N LYS A 36 0.52 -5.27 11.64
CA LYS A 36 1.52 -5.00 12.70
C LYS A 36 2.14 -6.29 13.23
N GLY A 37 1.34 -7.34 13.39
CA GLY A 37 1.83 -8.67 13.74
C GLY A 37 2.77 -9.23 12.68
N GLU A 38 2.33 -9.23 11.41
CA GLU A 38 3.14 -9.70 10.27
C GLU A 38 4.45 -8.90 10.14
N THR A 39 4.41 -7.57 10.35
CA THR A 39 5.60 -6.71 10.34
C THR A 39 6.54 -7.05 11.51
N SER A 40 5.99 -7.33 12.69
CA SER A 40 6.79 -7.76 13.85
C SER A 40 7.52 -9.07 13.56
N ASP A 41 6.89 -10.01 12.85
CA ASP A 41 7.53 -11.27 12.46
C ASP A 41 8.68 -11.02 11.46
N ILE A 42 8.48 -10.14 10.48
CA ILE A 42 9.54 -9.70 9.54
C ILE A 42 10.72 -9.06 10.30
N GLN A 43 10.45 -8.23 11.31
CA GLN A 43 11.48 -7.62 12.14
C GLN A 43 12.24 -8.66 12.98
N ASN A 44 11.52 -9.62 13.58
CA ASN A 44 12.13 -10.69 14.39
C ASN A 44 13.05 -11.60 13.57
N LEU A 45 12.78 -11.75 12.26
CA LEU A 45 13.65 -12.46 11.32
C LEU A 45 14.85 -11.62 10.85
N GLY A 46 14.97 -10.36 11.29
CA GLY A 46 16.04 -9.46 10.87
C GLY A 46 15.87 -8.92 9.45
N HIS A 47 14.62 -8.82 8.97
CA HIS A 47 14.32 -8.38 7.61
C HIS A 47 13.78 -6.93 7.54
N SER A 48 13.52 -6.30 8.68
CA SER A 48 13.07 -4.91 8.77
C SER A 48 13.69 -4.22 9.98
N SER A 49 13.99 -2.92 9.86
CA SER A 49 14.50 -2.08 10.95
C SER A 49 13.46 -1.12 11.51
N TYR A 50 12.37 -0.86 10.78
CA TYR A 50 11.44 0.21 11.13
C TYR A 50 10.01 -0.15 10.73
N LEU A 51 9.05 0.10 11.62
CA LEU A 51 7.62 0.02 11.35
C LEU A 51 7.08 1.45 11.20
N ILE A 52 6.40 1.73 10.09
CA ILE A 52 5.60 2.93 9.89
C ILE A 52 4.17 2.59 10.33
N ASP A 53 3.67 3.24 11.38
CA ASP A 53 2.32 3.01 11.91
C ASP A 53 1.57 4.33 12.09
N GLU A 54 1.18 4.92 10.96
CA GLU A 54 0.62 6.28 10.94
C GLU A 54 -0.87 6.32 10.60
N ALA A 55 -1.50 7.43 10.96
CA ALA A 55 -2.83 7.73 10.42
C ALA A 55 -2.75 7.85 8.88
N GLY A 56 -3.84 7.53 8.19
CA GLY A 56 -3.99 7.88 6.78
C GLY A 56 -4.19 9.40 6.61
N ILE A 57 -4.59 9.80 5.40
CA ILE A 57 -5.01 11.19 5.17
C ILE A 57 -6.33 11.43 5.94
N PRO A 58 -6.39 12.37 6.89
CA PRO A 58 -7.61 12.65 7.63
C PRO A 58 -8.74 13.14 6.71
N HIS A 59 -9.99 12.88 7.08
CA HIS A 59 -11.15 13.40 6.35
C HIS A 59 -11.07 14.93 6.22
N GLY A 60 -11.18 15.45 4.99
CA GLY A 60 -11.08 16.89 4.69
C GLY A 60 -9.64 17.40 4.44
N SER A 61 -8.62 16.56 4.64
CA SER A 61 -7.23 16.86 4.28
C SER A 61 -6.88 16.32 2.90
N LYS A 62 -5.83 16.89 2.29
CA LYS A 62 -5.30 16.44 0.99
C LYS A 62 -4.01 15.62 1.10
N SER A 63 -3.34 15.66 2.24
CA SER A 63 -2.05 15.02 2.43
C SER A 63 -1.79 14.72 3.91
N VAL A 64 -0.85 13.80 4.15
CA VAL A 64 -0.22 13.53 5.44
C VAL A 64 1.28 13.41 5.20
N THR A 65 2.08 13.81 6.18
CA THR A 65 3.54 13.71 6.14
C THR A 65 4.01 12.91 7.35
N LEU A 66 4.98 12.04 7.13
CA LEU A 66 5.65 11.25 8.17
C LEU A 66 7.14 11.19 7.88
N THR A 67 7.92 10.88 8.91
CA THR A 67 9.36 10.68 8.81
C THR A 67 9.69 9.25 9.22
N PHE A 68 10.68 8.65 8.57
CA PHE A 68 11.20 7.32 8.87
C PHE A 68 12.71 7.32 8.69
N GLU A 69 13.37 6.31 9.26
CA GLU A 69 14.81 6.11 9.11
C GLU A 69 15.08 4.90 8.20
N ALA A 70 15.98 5.09 7.23
CA ALA A 70 16.49 4.02 6.39
C ALA A 70 18.00 3.87 6.56
N SER A 71 18.51 2.67 6.30
CA SER A 71 19.94 2.37 6.36
C SER A 71 20.37 1.60 5.12
N GLN A 72 21.68 1.49 4.89
CA GLN A 72 22.20 0.68 3.78
C GLN A 72 21.83 -0.81 3.92
N THR A 73 21.64 -1.29 5.15
CA THR A 73 21.19 -2.67 5.43
C THR A 73 19.72 -2.87 5.14
N TYR A 74 18.90 -1.82 5.30
CA TYR A 74 17.45 -1.85 5.07
C TYR A 74 17.07 -0.69 4.14
N PRO A 75 17.40 -0.78 2.84
CA PRO A 75 17.27 0.35 1.92
C PRO A 75 15.90 0.42 1.24
N HIS A 76 14.97 -0.49 1.51
CA HIS A 76 13.66 -0.54 0.85
C HIS A 76 12.56 0.08 1.71
N LEU A 77 11.68 0.86 1.08
CA LEU A 77 10.41 1.31 1.65
C LEU A 77 9.25 0.53 1.03
N SER A 78 8.46 -0.11 1.88
CA SER A 78 7.12 -0.56 1.52
C SER A 78 6.08 0.17 2.37
N ILE A 79 4.99 0.60 1.78
CA ILE A 79 3.90 1.27 2.49
C ILE A 79 2.57 1.01 1.81
N VAL A 80 1.52 0.81 2.59
CA VAL A 80 0.15 0.57 2.13
C VAL A 80 -0.86 1.42 2.90
N SER A 81 -1.97 1.74 2.25
CA SER A 81 -3.12 2.38 2.88
C SER A 81 -4.40 2.00 2.15
N MET A 82 -5.46 1.80 2.92
CA MET A 82 -6.82 1.59 2.40
C MET A 82 -7.28 2.80 1.59
N VAL A 83 -8.01 2.54 0.51
CA VAL A 83 -8.89 3.52 -0.14
C VAL A 83 -10.24 3.42 0.55
N ALA A 84 -10.67 4.49 1.23
CA ALA A 84 -11.79 4.45 2.17
C ALA A 84 -12.99 5.31 1.71
N PRO A 85 -14.24 4.82 1.82
CA PRO A 85 -14.60 3.40 1.94
C PRO A 85 -14.25 2.63 0.66
N SER A 86 -14.09 1.32 0.72
CA SER A 86 -14.07 0.45 -0.45
C SER A 86 -14.31 -1.00 -0.02
N PRO A 87 -14.60 -1.92 -0.96
CA PRO A 87 -14.69 -3.35 -0.68
C PRO A 87 -13.38 -3.89 -0.10
N ASP A 88 -12.29 -3.85 -0.88
CA ASP A 88 -10.96 -4.30 -0.47
C ASP A 88 -9.84 -3.55 -1.22
N TRP A 89 -10.07 -2.28 -1.54
CA TRP A 89 -9.17 -1.50 -2.38
C TRP A 89 -8.10 -0.79 -1.56
N PHE A 90 -6.87 -0.78 -2.07
CA PHE A 90 -5.75 -0.13 -1.40
C PHE A 90 -4.77 0.53 -2.38
N ILE A 91 -3.94 1.41 -1.84
CA ILE A 91 -2.79 1.99 -2.52
C ILE A 91 -1.51 1.53 -1.81
N GLY A 92 -0.41 1.46 -2.54
CA GLY A 92 0.86 1.17 -1.89
C GLY A 92 2.07 1.29 -2.80
N ILE A 93 3.23 1.29 -2.14
CA ILE A 93 4.55 1.13 -2.73
C ILE A 93 5.08 -0.21 -2.23
N ASP A 94 5.52 -1.05 -3.16
CA ASP A 94 6.21 -2.30 -2.87
C ASP A 94 7.71 -2.11 -3.11
N SER A 95 8.50 -2.24 -2.05
CA SER A 95 9.96 -2.36 -2.10
C SER A 95 10.67 -1.25 -2.90
N LEU A 96 10.34 0.02 -2.67
CA LEU A 96 11.07 1.14 -3.30
C LEU A 96 12.47 1.26 -2.71
N LEU A 97 13.49 1.14 -3.56
CA LEU A 97 14.88 1.27 -3.16
C LEU A 97 15.27 2.74 -2.95
N LEU A 98 15.67 3.08 -1.72
CA LEU A 98 16.05 4.44 -1.30
C LEU A 98 17.56 4.68 -1.33
N PHE A 99 18.36 3.61 -1.36
CA PHE A 99 19.82 3.67 -1.47
C PHE A 99 20.29 2.74 -2.58
N ASN A 100 20.86 3.31 -3.64
CA ASN A 100 21.41 2.57 -4.78
C ASN A 100 22.72 3.22 -5.24
N ASP A 101 23.61 2.45 -5.87
CA ASP A 101 24.88 2.95 -6.41
C ASP A 101 25.69 3.84 -5.44
N ASN A 102 25.72 3.46 -4.15
CA ASN A 102 26.33 4.20 -3.05
C ASN A 102 25.77 5.62 -2.81
N GLN A 103 24.54 5.89 -3.23
CA GLN A 103 23.86 7.17 -3.09
C GLN A 103 22.45 6.99 -2.53
N TRP A 104 22.01 7.98 -1.73
CA TRP A 104 20.64 8.07 -1.27
C TRP A 104 19.80 8.83 -2.28
N VAL A 105 18.54 8.41 -2.45
CA VAL A 105 17.54 9.19 -3.18
C VAL A 105 17.28 10.50 -2.44
N ASP A 106 17.59 11.63 -3.07
CA ASP A 106 17.36 12.96 -2.51
C ASP A 106 15.89 13.35 -2.51
N GLU A 107 15.20 13.15 -3.64
CA GLU A 107 13.77 13.38 -3.79
C GLU A 107 13.22 12.50 -4.91
N GLN A 108 12.08 11.85 -4.67
CA GLN A 108 11.38 11.05 -5.69
C GLN A 108 9.88 11.09 -5.43
N THR A 109 9.11 11.30 -6.51
CA THR A 109 7.65 11.25 -6.46
C THR A 109 7.16 10.00 -7.17
N ILE A 110 6.36 9.19 -6.47
CA ILE A 110 5.73 7.97 -6.98
C ILE A 110 4.25 8.23 -7.19
N GLN A 111 3.78 8.06 -8.42
CA GLN A 111 2.36 8.08 -8.74
C GLN A 111 1.72 6.74 -8.33
N LEU A 112 0.61 6.79 -7.59
CA LEU A 112 0.01 5.61 -6.98
C LEU A 112 -1.10 5.04 -7.85
N LYS A 113 -1.05 3.73 -8.07
CA LYS A 113 -2.17 2.99 -8.62
C LYS A 113 -3.02 2.40 -7.50
N VAL A 114 -4.29 2.18 -7.80
CA VAL A 114 -5.20 1.46 -6.91
C VAL A 114 -5.10 -0.04 -7.20
N TYR A 115 -5.00 -0.81 -6.13
CA TYR A 115 -4.98 -2.27 -6.13
C TYR A 115 -6.28 -2.80 -5.54
N ASP A 116 -6.65 -3.99 -5.99
CA ASP A 116 -7.70 -4.84 -5.45
C ASP A 116 -7.00 -5.98 -4.69
N ALA A 117 -7.40 -6.23 -3.43
CA ALA A 117 -6.76 -7.24 -2.59
C ALA A 117 -7.18 -8.68 -2.93
N GLY A 118 -8.24 -8.83 -3.72
CA GLY A 118 -8.75 -10.10 -4.19
C GLY A 118 -9.56 -10.88 -3.15
N SER A 119 -10.06 -10.21 -2.10
CA SER A 119 -10.82 -10.79 -0.98
C SER A 119 -12.29 -10.40 -0.94
N ASP A 120 -12.70 -9.33 -1.62
CA ASP A 120 -14.10 -8.92 -1.78
C ASP A 120 -14.46 -8.72 -3.27
N ASN A 121 -15.65 -9.13 -3.70
CA ASN A 121 -16.11 -9.03 -5.09
C ASN A 121 -16.75 -7.67 -5.43
N GLY A 122 -16.82 -6.75 -4.47
CA GLY A 122 -17.39 -5.43 -4.66
C GLY A 122 -16.63 -4.61 -5.72
N VAL A 123 -17.37 -4.02 -6.65
CA VAL A 123 -16.81 -3.21 -7.74
C VAL A 123 -17.14 -1.72 -7.63
N THR A 124 -17.75 -1.29 -6.52
CA THR A 124 -18.10 0.10 -6.20
C THR A 124 -17.69 0.41 -4.77
N PHE A 125 -17.40 1.67 -4.44
CA PHE A 125 -17.02 2.12 -3.10
C PHE A 125 -18.01 1.74 -1.99
N SER A 126 -19.28 1.59 -2.34
CA SER A 126 -20.38 1.29 -1.41
C SER A 126 -21.03 -0.07 -1.67
N ALA A 127 -20.35 -0.97 -2.39
CA ALA A 127 -20.83 -2.34 -2.55
C ALA A 127 -20.98 -3.00 -1.17
N ALA A 128 -21.97 -3.87 -1.03
CA ALA A 128 -22.09 -4.70 0.15
C ALA A 128 -21.02 -5.78 0.14
N ASP A 129 -20.51 -6.13 1.31
CA ASP A 129 -19.49 -7.16 1.50
C ASP A 129 -19.88 -8.45 0.77
N SER A 130 -18.95 -8.96 -0.03
CA SER A 130 -19.12 -10.16 -0.85
C SER A 130 -17.79 -10.91 -0.95
N THR A 131 -17.51 -11.80 0.00
CA THR A 131 -16.26 -12.56 0.05
C THR A 131 -15.92 -13.28 -1.26
N THR A 132 -14.67 -13.14 -1.68
CA THR A 132 -14.06 -13.86 -2.81
C THR A 132 -13.50 -15.20 -2.34
N ASP A 133 -14.11 -16.31 -2.78
CA ASP A 133 -13.68 -17.68 -2.43
C ASP A 133 -13.59 -18.58 -3.68
N PRO A 134 -12.41 -19.12 -4.03
CA PRO A 134 -11.12 -18.88 -3.38
C PRO A 134 -10.63 -17.45 -3.58
N GLN A 135 -9.85 -16.95 -2.62
CA GLN A 135 -9.20 -15.64 -2.72
C GLN A 135 -8.39 -15.52 -4.02
N THR A 136 -8.51 -14.38 -4.69
CA THR A 136 -7.76 -14.10 -5.92
C THR A 136 -6.45 -13.34 -5.61
N PRO A 137 -5.47 -13.35 -6.53
CA PRO A 137 -4.25 -12.58 -6.34
C PRO A 137 -4.51 -11.07 -6.31
N ILE A 138 -3.61 -10.31 -5.69
CA ILE A 138 -3.61 -8.85 -5.74
C ILE A 138 -3.47 -8.40 -7.19
N THR A 139 -4.39 -7.57 -7.67
CA THR A 139 -4.35 -7.01 -9.03
C THR A 139 -4.50 -5.49 -9.03
N LEU A 140 -4.34 -4.87 -10.19
CA LEU A 140 -4.72 -3.47 -10.37
C LEU A 140 -6.23 -3.37 -10.48
N LEU A 141 -6.82 -2.38 -9.80
CA LEU A 141 -8.26 -2.25 -9.70
C LEU A 141 -8.92 -2.00 -11.06
N ASN A 142 -10.01 -2.72 -11.30
CA ASN A 142 -10.99 -2.44 -12.34
C ASN A 142 -12.36 -2.27 -11.69
N SER A 143 -12.82 -1.03 -11.51
CA SER A 143 -14.08 -0.71 -10.84
C SER A 143 -15.25 -0.59 -11.81
N ALA A 144 -16.48 -0.61 -11.29
CA ALA A 144 -17.66 -0.29 -12.07
C ALA A 144 -17.72 1.21 -12.37
N ARG A 145 -17.70 1.53 -13.67
CA ARG A 145 -17.66 2.92 -14.20
C ARG A 145 -18.84 3.80 -13.82
N SER A 146 -19.93 3.23 -13.29
CA SER A 146 -21.08 3.97 -12.79
C SER A 146 -20.79 4.68 -11.46
N ASP A 147 -19.75 4.27 -10.74
CA ASP A 147 -19.38 4.80 -9.41
C ASP A 147 -18.00 5.48 -9.45
N THR A 148 -17.00 4.79 -9.98
CA THR A 148 -15.65 5.31 -10.21
C THR A 148 -15.06 4.71 -11.49
N ASP A 149 -14.16 5.43 -12.16
CA ASP A 149 -13.65 5.04 -13.47
C ASP A 149 -12.27 4.37 -13.43
N PHE A 150 -11.86 3.73 -12.32
CA PHE A 150 -10.59 3.02 -12.29
C PHE A 150 -10.56 1.86 -13.29
N THR A 151 -9.55 1.85 -14.16
CA THR A 151 -9.20 0.75 -15.07
C THR A 151 -7.69 0.57 -15.00
N GLU A 152 -7.22 -0.63 -14.68
CA GLU A 152 -5.81 -0.90 -14.36
C GLU A 152 -5.23 0.07 -13.33
N GLY A 153 -6.02 0.38 -12.30
CA GLY A 153 -5.63 1.17 -11.13
C GLY A 153 -5.45 2.67 -11.38
N VAL A 154 -5.87 3.19 -12.54
CA VAL A 154 -5.86 4.64 -12.90
C VAL A 154 -7.22 5.07 -13.43
N HIS A 155 -7.53 6.36 -13.36
CA HIS A 155 -8.77 6.90 -13.93
C HIS A 155 -8.82 6.66 -15.44
N PHE A 156 -9.80 5.91 -15.93
CA PHE A 156 -9.91 5.52 -17.33
C PHE A 156 -9.99 6.73 -18.27
N ASN A 157 -10.73 7.78 -17.89
CA ASN A 157 -10.97 8.90 -18.78
C ASN A 157 -9.76 9.85 -18.89
N SER A 158 -9.05 10.09 -17.78
CA SER A 158 -7.92 11.03 -17.74
C SER A 158 -6.55 10.36 -17.82
N GLY A 159 -6.45 9.07 -17.48
CA GLY A 159 -5.19 8.37 -17.28
C GLY A 159 -4.48 8.75 -15.98
N GLU A 160 -5.10 9.54 -15.12
CA GLU A 160 -4.49 10.03 -13.88
C GLU A 160 -4.50 8.99 -12.77
N ASN A 161 -3.48 9.07 -11.92
CA ASN A 161 -3.37 8.30 -10.68
C ASN A 161 -4.26 8.90 -9.59
N ILE A 162 -4.69 8.08 -8.62
CA ILE A 162 -5.51 8.54 -7.48
C ILE A 162 -4.76 9.54 -6.58
N GLY A 163 -3.42 9.51 -6.62
CA GLY A 163 -2.57 10.37 -5.83
C GLY A 163 -1.10 10.00 -6.00
N PHE A 164 -0.25 10.57 -5.14
CA PHE A 164 1.18 10.35 -5.17
C PHE A 164 1.78 10.33 -3.76
N ILE A 165 2.96 9.73 -3.64
CA ILE A 165 3.84 9.87 -2.47
C ILE A 165 5.14 10.51 -2.94
N THR A 166 5.55 11.58 -2.25
CA THR A 166 6.88 12.17 -2.44
C THR A 166 7.76 11.78 -1.26
N ILE A 167 8.88 11.11 -1.55
CA ILE A 167 9.93 10.80 -0.59
C ILE A 167 11.01 11.86 -0.75
N LYS A 168 11.48 12.41 0.37
CA LYS A 168 12.54 13.42 0.38
C LYS A 168 13.52 13.13 1.51
N ARG A 169 14.82 13.11 1.20
CA ARG A 169 15.89 13.00 2.19
C ARG A 169 15.96 14.28 3.02
N MET A 170 15.90 14.14 4.33
CA MET A 170 16.11 15.24 5.26
C MET A 170 17.60 15.59 5.33
N GLN A 171 17.91 16.89 5.37
CA GLN A 171 19.27 17.43 5.52
C GLN A 171 19.61 17.70 6.98
#